data_AF-A0A1J7IQA7-F1
#
_entry.id   AF-A0A1J7IQA7-F1
#
_cell.length_a   1.000
_cell.length_b   1.000
_cell.length_c   1.000
_cell.angle_alpha   90.00
_cell.angle_beta   90.00
_cell.angle_gamma   90.00
#
_symmetry.space_group_name_H-M   'P 1'
#
loop_
_entity.id
_entity.type
_entity.pdbx_description
1 polymer ?
#
loop_
_entity_poly.entity_id
_entity_poly.type
_entity_poly.pdbx_seq_one_letter_code
_entity_poly.pdbx_strand_id
1 'polypeptide(L)'
;MCGLDTSTSVRVGARVDLFHESQGHWGSMVFMNPTVPESTTATHVRFTSASAEPLTVRHKSQMLVSIQYVVNIHSFGDMTQPTHQSGMFQQFKLNPNPKRGHSLDTALDQPVLLNVGGDGIIGRRVSMLLQHSPHSPHAPLQEPLLAEGIVGYNC
;
A
#
# COMPACT_ATOMS: atom_id res chain seq x y z
N MET A 1 -33.32 14.35 -10.33
CA MET A 1 -32.50 15.03 -9.31
C MET A 1 -31.43 14.05 -8.88
N CYS A 2 -30.21 14.20 -9.39
CA CYS A 2 -29.07 13.37 -9.00
C CYS A 2 -28.52 13.91 -7.68
N GLY A 3 -28.29 13.02 -6.71
CA GLY A 3 -27.83 13.39 -5.37
C GLY A 3 -26.51 14.14 -5.41
N LEU A 4 -26.35 15.12 -4.51
CA LEU A 4 -25.06 15.77 -4.28
C LEU A 4 -24.06 14.71 -3.83
N ASP A 5 -23.07 14.44 -4.68
CA ASP A 5 -21.85 13.75 -4.30
C ASP A 5 -21.10 14.63 -3.29
N THR A 6 -21.29 14.38 -2.00
CA THR A 6 -20.52 15.00 -0.91
C THR A 6 -19.23 14.23 -0.61
N SER A 7 -18.75 13.39 -1.53
CA SER A 7 -17.50 12.66 -1.31
C SER A 7 -16.31 13.61 -1.37
N THR A 8 -15.76 13.95 -0.22
CA THR A 8 -14.49 14.66 -0.05
C THR A 8 -13.28 13.78 -0.37
N SER A 9 -13.48 12.55 -0.87
CA SER A 9 -12.38 11.70 -1.32
C SER A 9 -11.73 12.32 -2.56
N VAL A 10 -10.42 12.52 -2.53
CA VAL A 10 -9.63 12.91 -3.71
C VAL A 10 -9.90 11.87 -4.82
N ARG A 11 -10.72 12.27 -5.80
CA ARG A 11 -11.14 11.47 -6.97
C ARG A 11 -10.08 11.42 -8.07
N VAL A 12 -8.85 11.78 -7.74
CA VAL A 12 -7.76 11.86 -8.71
C VAL A 12 -6.56 11.13 -8.14
N GLY A 13 -6.03 10.18 -8.89
CA GLY A 13 -4.90 9.38 -8.48
C GLY A 13 -4.91 7.98 -9.07
N ALA A 14 -4.15 7.10 -8.43
CA ALA A 14 -4.25 5.66 -8.67
C ALA A 14 -4.59 4.94 -7.37
N ARG A 15 -5.30 3.82 -7.46
CA ARG A 15 -5.75 3.04 -6.30
C ARG A 15 -5.43 1.57 -6.50
N VAL A 16 -5.04 0.88 -5.43
CA VAL A 16 -5.02 -0.58 -5.37
C VAL A 16 -5.81 -1.04 -4.17
N ASP A 17 -6.69 -2.01 -4.37
CA ASP A 17 -7.30 -2.79 -3.29
C ASP A 17 -6.44 -4.04 -3.08
N LEU A 18 -5.99 -4.25 -1.85
CA LEU A 18 -5.07 -5.30 -1.45
C LEU A 18 -5.85 -6.46 -0.85
N PHE A 19 -5.57 -7.66 -1.34
CA PHE A 19 -6.22 -8.90 -0.92
C PHE A 19 -5.19 -9.89 -0.39
N HIS A 20 -5.57 -10.58 0.69
CA HIS A 20 -4.87 -11.75 1.21
C HIS A 20 -5.62 -13.01 0.77
N GLU A 21 -4.91 -14.05 0.33
CA GLU A 21 -5.52 -15.29 -0.20
C GLU A 21 -6.58 -15.92 0.73
N SER A 22 -6.28 -16.04 2.03
CA SER A 22 -7.20 -16.63 3.02
C SER A 22 -8.12 -15.64 3.76
N GLN A 23 -7.79 -14.36 3.83
CA GLN A 23 -8.52 -13.38 4.66
C GLN A 23 -9.38 -12.41 3.83
N GLY A 24 -9.24 -12.42 2.51
CA GLY A 24 -9.97 -11.53 1.62
C GLY A 24 -9.40 -10.11 1.63
N HIS A 25 -10.27 -9.10 1.60
CA HIS A 25 -9.87 -7.70 1.48
C HIS A 25 -9.12 -7.22 2.73
N TRP A 26 -7.87 -6.81 2.55
CA TRP A 26 -6.98 -6.35 3.61
C TRP A 26 -7.01 -4.84 3.80
N GLY A 27 -7.21 -4.10 2.71
CA GLY A 27 -7.28 -2.64 2.72
C GLY A 27 -7.00 -2.03 1.35
N SER A 28 -7.02 -0.71 1.29
CA SER A 28 -6.85 0.04 0.04
C SER A 28 -5.68 1.00 0.15
N MET A 29 -5.00 1.22 -0.97
CA MET A 29 -3.90 2.17 -1.07
C MET A 29 -4.16 3.15 -2.21
N VAL A 30 -3.99 4.44 -1.93
CA VAL A 30 -4.21 5.54 -2.88
C VAL A 30 -2.89 6.30 -3.07
N PHE A 31 -2.45 6.39 -4.33
CA PHE A 31 -1.31 7.19 -4.77
C PHE A 31 -1.84 8.55 -5.22
N MET A 32 -1.32 9.63 -4.64
CA MET A 32 -1.84 10.97 -4.86
C MET A 32 -0.74 12.04 -4.78
N ASN A 33 -1.07 13.23 -5.26
CA ASN A 33 -0.30 14.44 -5.03
C ASN A 33 -1.16 15.44 -4.24
N PRO A 34 -0.88 15.65 -2.93
CA PRO A 34 -1.72 16.49 -2.09
C PRO A 34 -1.62 17.98 -2.43
N THR A 35 -0.55 18.40 -3.09
CA THR A 35 -0.35 19.80 -3.49
C THR A 35 -1.01 20.11 -4.83
N VAL A 36 -1.01 19.14 -5.75
CA VAL A 36 -1.60 19.28 -7.09
C VAL A 36 -2.42 18.02 -7.39
N PRO A 37 -3.70 17.96 -6.97
CA PRO A 37 -4.52 16.74 -7.10
C PRO A 37 -4.64 16.20 -8.51
N GLU A 38 -4.64 17.08 -9.52
CA GLU A 38 -4.73 16.73 -10.95
C GLU A 38 -3.39 16.29 -11.57
N SER A 39 -2.33 16.22 -10.77
CA SER A 39 -1.02 15.81 -11.25
C SER A 39 -1.05 14.36 -11.74
N THR A 40 -0.41 14.12 -12.89
CA THR A 40 -0.09 12.78 -13.37
C THR A 40 1.04 12.12 -12.59
N THR A 41 1.53 12.76 -11.53
CA THR A 41 2.62 12.26 -10.69
C THR A 41 2.18 12.25 -9.23
N ALA A 42 2.19 11.09 -8.57
CA ALA A 42 1.97 10.99 -7.14
C ALA A 42 3.28 11.19 -6.36
N THR A 43 3.17 11.92 -5.26
CA THR A 43 4.27 12.17 -4.31
C THR A 43 3.99 11.54 -2.95
N HIS A 44 2.76 11.09 -2.72
CA HIS A 44 2.30 10.53 -1.47
C HIS A 44 1.48 9.27 -1.72
N VAL A 45 1.44 8.45 -0.70
CA VAL A 45 0.60 7.26 -0.63
C VAL A 45 -0.17 7.24 0.67
N ARG A 46 -1.45 6.86 0.60
CA ARG A 46 -2.29 6.59 1.77
C ARG A 46 -2.72 5.14 1.73
N PHE A 47 -2.38 4.38 2.76
CA PHE A 47 -2.97 3.08 3.01
C PHE A 47 -4.10 3.20 4.04
N THR A 48 -5.19 2.46 3.84
CA THR A 48 -6.33 2.38 4.75
C THR A 48 -6.68 0.91 4.95
N SER A 49 -6.55 0.42 6.17
CA SER A 49 -6.92 -0.94 6.55
C SER A 49 -8.41 -1.18 6.32
N ALA A 50 -8.77 -2.39 5.87
CA ALA A 50 -10.16 -2.83 5.85
C ALA A 50 -10.70 -3.12 7.27
N SER A 51 -9.80 -3.43 8.21
CA SER A 51 -10.14 -3.62 9.61
C SER A 51 -10.12 -2.28 10.37
N ALA A 52 -11.09 -2.10 11.26
CA ALA A 52 -11.11 -0.98 12.20
C ALA A 52 -10.02 -1.08 13.28
N GLU A 53 -9.37 -2.25 13.40
CA GLU A 53 -8.26 -2.46 14.31
C GLU A 53 -7.05 -1.61 13.90
N PRO A 54 -6.35 -0.99 14.87
CA PRO A 54 -5.13 -0.24 14.60
C PRO A 54 -4.09 -1.11 13.90
N LEU A 55 -3.36 -0.54 12.94
CA LEU A 55 -2.25 -1.19 12.23
C LEU A 55 -1.00 -1.43 13.10
N THR A 56 -1.14 -1.28 14.41
CA THR A 56 -0.13 -1.56 15.41
C THR A 56 -0.59 -2.77 16.22
N VAL A 57 0.10 -3.90 16.11
CA VAL A 57 -0.18 -5.05 16.98
C VAL A 57 0.27 -4.70 18.39
N ARG A 58 -0.69 -4.49 19.30
CA ARG A 58 -0.41 -4.51 20.73
C ARG A 58 -0.13 -5.96 21.13
N HIS A 59 1.14 -6.36 21.14
CA HIS A 59 1.50 -7.61 21.79
C HIS A 59 1.14 -7.50 23.28
N LYS A 60 0.48 -8.51 23.86
CA LYS A 60 -0.01 -8.53 25.26
C LYS A 60 1.10 -8.28 26.32
N SER A 61 2.35 -8.23 25.91
CA SER A 61 3.53 -7.96 26.72
C SER A 61 4.21 -6.64 26.30
N GLN A 62 3.62 -5.49 26.65
CA GLN A 62 4.21 -4.14 26.86
C GLN A 62 5.42 -3.60 26.03
N MET A 63 5.85 -4.23 24.95
CA MET A 63 6.77 -3.67 23.97
C MET A 63 5.98 -3.36 22.70
N LEU A 64 5.89 -2.08 22.38
CA LEU A 64 5.55 -1.62 21.05
C LEU A 64 6.66 -2.09 20.12
N VAL A 65 6.53 -3.27 19.54
CA VAL A 65 7.39 -3.66 18.42
C VAL A 65 7.02 -2.73 17.29
N SER A 66 7.98 -1.92 16.83
CA SER A 66 7.79 -1.11 15.63
C SER A 66 7.60 -2.09 14.46
N ILE A 67 6.34 -2.25 14.06
CA ILE A 67 5.99 -2.96 12.84
C ILE A 67 6.27 -2.02 11.69
N GLN A 68 6.99 -2.48 10.68
CA GLN A 68 7.18 -1.75 9.43
C GLN A 68 6.57 -2.58 8.32
N TYR A 69 5.90 -1.93 7.38
CA TYR A 69 5.43 -2.61 6.18
C TYR A 69 6.30 -2.19 5.00
N VAL A 70 6.70 -3.17 4.21
CA VAL A 70 7.40 -2.94 2.94
C VAL A 70 6.39 -3.08 1.83
N VAL A 71 6.32 -2.08 0.96
CA VAL A 71 5.45 -2.09 -0.21
C VAL A 71 6.32 -2.16 -1.45
N ASN A 72 6.05 -3.14 -2.29
CA ASN A 72 6.72 -3.34 -3.56
C ASN A 72 5.72 -3.08 -4.69
N ILE A 73 6.10 -2.22 -5.63
CA ILE A 73 5.48 -2.09 -6.93
C ILE A 73 6.29 -2.95 -7.89
N HIS A 74 5.63 -3.90 -8.54
CA HIS A 74 6.27 -4.88 -9.42
C HIS A 74 6.35 -4.39 -10.86
N SER A 75 7.22 -5.01 -11.65
CA SER A 75 7.37 -4.68 -13.07
C SER A 75 6.12 -5.02 -13.88
N PHE A 76 5.40 -6.08 -13.48
CA PHE A 76 4.24 -6.60 -14.19
C PHE A 76 3.02 -6.76 -13.27
N GLY A 77 1.82 -6.66 -13.85
CA GLY A 77 0.52 -6.84 -13.18
C GLY A 77 -0.08 -8.24 -13.29
N ASP A 78 0.73 -9.27 -13.50
CA ASP A 78 0.24 -10.64 -13.63
C ASP A 78 0.18 -11.31 -12.26
N MET A 79 -1.05 -11.48 -11.72
CA MET A 79 -1.30 -12.20 -10.47
C MET A 79 -1.42 -13.73 -10.68
N THR A 80 -1.40 -14.22 -11.91
CA THR A 80 -1.38 -15.68 -12.18
C THR A 80 0.00 -16.29 -11.93
N GLN A 81 1.03 -15.44 -11.86
CA GLN A 81 2.41 -15.83 -11.56
C GLN A 81 2.77 -15.55 -10.09
N PRO A 82 3.74 -16.28 -9.53
CA PRO A 82 4.31 -15.94 -8.23
C PRO A 82 4.89 -14.52 -8.20
N THR A 83 4.74 -13.80 -7.07
CA THR A 83 5.18 -12.41 -6.90
C THR A 83 6.66 -12.19 -7.23
N HIS A 84 7.53 -13.17 -6.97
CA HIS A 84 8.97 -13.09 -7.27
C HIS A 84 9.29 -13.08 -8.76
N GLN A 85 8.36 -13.51 -9.63
CA GLN A 85 8.52 -13.46 -11.09
C GLN A 85 8.05 -12.14 -11.70
N SER A 86 7.30 -11.32 -10.95
CA SER A 86 6.76 -10.05 -11.45
C SER A 86 7.80 -8.92 -11.53
N GLY A 87 9.06 -9.18 -11.16
CA GLY A 87 10.14 -8.17 -11.12
C GLY A 87 9.90 -7.08 -10.07
N MET A 88 10.92 -6.25 -9.83
CA MET A 88 10.81 -5.09 -8.93
C MET A 88 10.89 -3.80 -9.74
N PHE A 89 9.90 -2.93 -9.59
CA PHE A 89 9.91 -1.59 -10.17
C PHE A 89 10.29 -0.54 -9.14
N GLN A 90 9.62 -0.57 -7.98
CA GLN A 90 9.88 0.37 -6.90
C GLN A 90 9.52 -0.23 -5.54
N GLN A 91 10.19 0.23 -4.49
CA GLN A 91 9.93 -0.15 -3.12
C GLN A 91 9.86 1.09 -2.24
N PHE A 92 8.96 1.07 -1.27
CA PHE A 92 8.91 2.06 -0.19
C PHE A 92 8.38 1.42 1.10
N LYS A 93 8.50 2.14 2.21
CA LYS A 93 8.14 1.65 3.55
C LYS A 93 6.96 2.45 4.11
N LEU A 94 5.99 1.76 4.69
CA LEU A 94 4.94 2.39 5.48
C LEU A 94 5.29 2.23 6.96
N ASN A 95 5.32 3.37 7.66
CA ASN A 95 5.61 3.42 9.09
C ASN A 95 4.31 3.68 9.85
N PRO A 96 3.77 2.68 10.59
CA PRO A 96 2.61 2.83 11.43
C PRO A 96 2.85 3.90 12.49
N ASN A 97 2.03 4.95 12.48
CA ASN A 97 2.00 5.90 13.57
C ASN A 97 0.89 5.50 14.54
N PRO A 98 1.20 5.17 15.81
CA PRO A 98 0.20 4.75 16.79
C PRO A 98 -0.91 5.79 17.05
N LYS A 99 -0.73 7.04 16.61
CA LYS A 99 -1.72 8.11 16.72
C LYS A 99 -2.70 8.19 15.54
N ARG A 100 -2.45 7.50 14.42
CA ARG A 100 -3.24 7.63 13.17
C ARG A 100 -4.23 6.48 12.91
N GLY A 101 -4.42 5.58 13.88
CA GLY A 101 -5.45 4.55 13.82
C GLY A 101 -5.22 3.53 12.70
N HIS A 102 -6.16 3.46 11.76
CA HIS A 102 -6.22 2.46 10.68
C HIS A 102 -5.75 2.99 9.31
N SER A 103 -5.22 4.23 9.24
CA SER A 103 -4.72 4.84 8.01
C SER A 103 -3.29 5.35 8.14
N LEU A 104 -2.48 5.11 7.10
CA LEU A 104 -1.07 5.48 7.02
C LEU A 104 -0.83 6.37 5.82
N ASP A 105 -0.44 7.62 6.06
CA ASP A 105 0.06 8.52 5.02
C ASP A 105 1.58 8.48 5.00
N THR A 106 2.18 8.36 3.82
CA THR A 106 3.63 8.36 3.65
C THR A 106 4.02 9.14 2.39
N ALA A 107 5.03 9.99 2.50
CA ALA A 107 5.65 10.62 1.34
C ALA A 107 6.51 9.58 0.62
N LEU A 108 6.45 9.54 -0.70
CA LEU A 108 7.27 8.65 -1.50
C LEU A 108 8.68 9.26 -1.63
N ASP A 109 9.70 8.42 -1.45
CA ASP A 109 11.10 8.85 -1.63
C ASP A 109 11.37 9.32 -3.06
N GLN A 110 10.65 8.74 -4.03
CA GLN A 110 10.65 9.12 -5.44
C GLN A 110 9.21 9.23 -5.94
N PRO A 111 8.82 10.34 -6.60
CA PRO A 111 7.50 10.48 -7.20
C PRO A 111 7.25 9.41 -8.27
N VAL A 112 5.99 9.05 -8.47
CA VAL A 112 5.57 7.97 -9.39
C VAL A 112 4.58 8.47 -10.42
N LEU A 113 4.72 8.02 -11.67
CA LEU A 113 3.80 8.41 -12.73
C LEU A 113 2.50 7.60 -12.67
N LEU A 114 1.38 8.29 -12.82
CA LEU A 114 0.01 7.77 -12.74
C LEU A 114 -0.57 7.48 -14.14
N ASN A 115 0.21 6.84 -14.99
CA ASN A 115 -0.18 6.41 -16.33
C ASN A 115 0.01 4.89 -16.49
N VAL A 116 -0.48 4.36 -17.62
CA VAL A 116 -0.33 2.96 -18.01
C VAL A 116 0.97 2.77 -18.78
N GLY A 117 1.74 1.74 -18.43
CA GLY A 117 2.96 1.36 -19.13
C GLY A 117 4.12 2.32 -18.95
N GLY A 118 5.27 2.02 -19.58
CA GLY A 118 6.50 2.79 -19.40
C GLY A 118 6.89 2.88 -17.93
N ASP A 119 7.13 4.09 -17.43
CA ASP A 119 7.45 4.38 -16.03
C ASP A 119 6.20 4.59 -15.13
N GLY A 120 5.01 4.30 -15.66
CA GLY A 120 3.73 4.43 -14.98
C GLY A 120 3.37 3.24 -14.10
N ILE A 121 2.65 3.50 -13.00
CA ILE A 121 2.27 2.45 -12.04
C ILE A 121 0.92 1.79 -12.30
N ILE A 122 0.05 2.37 -13.15
CA ILE A 122 -1.27 1.78 -13.41
C ILE A 122 -1.11 0.48 -14.20
N GLY A 123 -1.80 -0.57 -13.74
CA GLY A 123 -1.71 -1.92 -14.27
C GLY A 123 -0.58 -2.75 -13.68
N ARG A 124 0.22 -2.22 -12.74
CA ARG A 124 1.26 -2.98 -12.05
C ARG A 124 0.72 -3.66 -10.79
N ARG A 125 1.33 -4.79 -10.43
CA ARG A 125 1.05 -5.48 -9.17
C ARG A 125 1.73 -4.75 -8.02
N VAL A 126 1.05 -4.67 -6.89
CA VAL A 126 1.58 -4.18 -5.63
C VAL A 126 1.50 -5.31 -4.63
N SER A 127 2.58 -5.54 -3.89
CA SER A 127 2.59 -6.43 -2.73
C SER A 127 2.97 -5.67 -1.47
N MET A 128 2.40 -6.09 -0.35
CA MET A 128 2.67 -5.56 0.98
C MET A 128 3.21 -6.68 1.85
N LEU A 129 4.36 -6.47 2.48
CA LEU A 129 5.04 -7.44 3.33
C LEU A 129 5.20 -6.90 4.74
N LEU A 130 5.22 -7.81 5.72
CA LEU A 130 5.51 -7.47 7.10
C LEU A 130 7.02 -7.55 7.34
N GLN A 131 7.65 -6.41 7.61
CA GLN A 131 9.04 -6.38 8.05
C GLN A 131 9.09 -6.52 9.57
N HIS A 132 9.53 -7.69 10.04
CA HIS A 132 9.82 -7.92 11.45
C HIS A 132 11.15 -7.25 11.84
N SER A 133 11.26 -6.81 13.11
CA SER A 133 12.50 -6.25 13.64
C SER A 133 13.67 -7.24 13.48
N PRO A 134 14.85 -6.78 13.03
CA PRO A 134 16.03 -7.62 12.82
C PRO A 134 16.55 -8.28 14.11
N HIS A 135 16.02 -7.92 15.28
CA HIS A 135 16.37 -8.51 16.56
C HIS A 135 15.51 -9.71 16.98
N SER A 136 14.64 -10.22 16.09
CA SER A 136 13.92 -11.47 16.36
C SER A 136 14.78 -12.67 15.93
N PRO A 137 15.30 -13.48 16.87
CA PRO A 137 16.12 -14.66 16.57
C PRO A 137 15.35 -15.77 15.84
N HIS A 138 14.05 -15.58 15.59
CA HIS A 138 13.17 -16.49 14.86
C HIS A 138 12.50 -15.83 13.65
N ALA A 139 13.00 -14.69 13.16
CA ALA A 139 12.46 -14.09 11.95
C ALA A 139 12.62 -15.07 10.77
N PRO A 140 11.54 -15.40 10.04
CA PRO A 140 11.65 -16.24 8.85
C PRO A 140 12.62 -15.61 7.84
N LEU A 141 13.33 -16.44 7.08
CA LEU A 141 14.27 -16.02 6.03
C LEU A 141 13.62 -15.14 4.94
N GLN A 142 12.29 -15.11 4.89
CA GLN A 142 11.50 -14.35 3.94
C GLN A 142 10.40 -13.60 4.67
N GLU A 143 10.25 -12.31 4.37
CA GLU A 143 9.17 -11.49 4.90
C GLU A 143 7.83 -12.05 4.40
N PRO A 144 6.84 -12.29 5.28
CA PRO A 144 5.58 -12.85 4.86
C PRO A 144 4.80 -11.83 4.02
N LEU A 145 4.33 -12.28 2.85
CA LEU A 145 3.37 -11.54 2.03
C LEU A 145 2.07 -11.39 2.82
N LEU A 146 1.64 -10.15 3.04
CA LEU A 146 0.39 -9.84 3.72
C LEU A 146 -0.75 -9.73 2.72
N ALA A 147 -0.56 -8.98 1.65
CA ALA A 147 -1.61 -8.75 0.68
C ALA A 147 -1.02 -8.20 -0.62
N GLU A 148 -1.78 -8.33 -1.69
CA GLU A 148 -1.42 -7.82 -2.99
C GLU A 148 -2.63 -7.44 -3.84
N GLY A 149 -2.39 -6.68 -4.90
CA GLY A 149 -3.43 -6.23 -5.80
C GLY A 149 -2.85 -5.52 -7.02
N ILE A 150 -3.72 -5.09 -7.93
CA ILE A 150 -3.34 -4.34 -9.13
C ILE A 150 -3.71 -2.87 -8.98
N VAL A 151 -2.80 -2.00 -9.36
CA VAL A 151 -3.06 -0.55 -9.42
C VAL A 151 -4.04 -0.26 -10.55
N GLY A 152 -5.21 0.27 -10.20
CA GLY A 152 -6.20 0.83 -11.10
C GLY A 152 -6.24 2.35 -11.06
N TYR A 153 -7.01 2.92 -11.98
CA TYR A 153 -7.35 4.33 -11.99
C TYR A 153 -8.30 4.65 -10.83
N ASN A 154 -8.12 5.80 -10.17
CA ASN A 154 -9.01 6.28 -9.10
C ASN A 154 -9.79 7.50 -9.62
N CYS A 155 -11.11 7.35 -9.77
CA CYS A 155 -12.06 8.37 -10.26
C CYS A 155 -13.11 8.76 -9.23
#